data_AF-A0A538GCA6-F1
#
_entry.id   AF-A0A538GCA6-F1
#
_cell.length_a   1.000
_cell.length_b   1.000
_cell.length_c   1.000
_cell.angle_alpha   90.00
_cell.angle_beta   90.00
_cell.angle_gamma   90.00
#
_symmetry.space_group_name_H-M   'P 1'
#
loop_
_entity.id
_entity.type
_entity.pdbx_description
1 polymer ?
#
loop_
_entity_poly.entity_id
_entity_poly.type
_entity_poly.pdbx_seq_one_letter_code
_entity_poly.pdbx_strand_id
1 'polypeptide(L)' 'FKAPVRLGQEVEVSVRASRFGTKSFDLTYELGVDGEPVAEAKSVQVAYDYGRREPMPLPPEWRDKLTTIAA' A
#
# COMPACT_ATOMS: atom_id res chain seq x y z
N PHE A 1 4.66 -14.35 -1.58
CA PHE A 1 3.85 -15.54 -1.92
C PHE A 1 4.00 -16.56 -0.80
N LYS A 2 2.89 -17.04 -0.22
CA LYS A 2 2.89 -18.07 0.84
C LYS A 2 2.04 -19.27 0.44
N ALA A 3 0.87 -19.04 -0.13
CA ALA A 3 -0.04 -20.06 -0.65
C ALA A 3 -0.76 -19.55 -1.91
N PRO A 4 -1.22 -20.45 -2.79
CA PRO A 4 -2.02 -20.05 -3.94
C PRO A 4 -3.45 -19.66 -3.54
N VAL A 5 -3.99 -18.66 -4.22
CA VAL A 5 -5.44 -18.36 -4.23
C VAL A 5 -6.08 -19.03 -5.46
N ARG A 6 -7.31 -19.51 -5.31
CA ARG A 6 -8.11 -20.17 -6.34
C ARG A 6 -9.35 -19.35 -6.67
N LEU A 7 -9.89 -19.58 -7.87
CA LEU A 7 -11.14 -18.95 -8.30
C LEU A 7 -12.26 -19.30 -7.33
N GLY A 8 -13.02 -18.29 -6.92
CA GLY A 8 -14.14 -18.43 -5.99
C GLY A 8 -13.77 -18.25 -4.51
N GLN A 9 -12.48 -18.14 -4.18
CA GLN A 9 -12.07 -17.76 -2.82
C GLN A 9 -12.17 -16.24 -2.65
N GLU A 10 -12.73 -15.82 -1.52
CA GLU A 10 -12.68 -14.43 -1.09
C GLU A 10 -11.32 -14.14 -0.46
N VAL A 11 -10.68 -13.06 -0.90
CA VAL A 11 -9.37 -12.65 -0.40
C VAL A 11 -9.54 -11.36 0.38
N GLU A 12 -9.20 -11.41 1.67
CA GLU A 12 -9.08 -10.22 2.49
C GLU A 12 -7.71 -9.59 2.24
N VAL A 13 -7.70 -8.30 1.92
CA VAL A 13 -6.47 -7.54 1.68
C VAL A 13 -6.43 -6.36 2.63
N SER A 14 -5.53 -6.41 3.60
CA SER A 14 -5.21 -5.24 4.42
C SER A 14 -4.09 -4.45 3.74
N VAL A 15 -4.15 -3.12 3.87
CA VAL A 15 -3.14 -2.23 3.31
C VAL A 15 -2.88 -1.08 4.26
N ARG A 16 -1.61 -0.76 4.47
CA ARG A 16 -1.18 0.39 5.27
C ARG A 16 0.03 1.08 4.68
N ALA A 17 0.14 2.37 4.93
CA ALA A 17 1.36 3.12 4.65
C ALA A 17 2.37 2.87 5.79
N SER A 18 3.61 2.51 5.45
CA SER A 18 4.60 2.07 6.46
C SER A 18 5.89 2.91 6.49
N ARG A 19 6.26 3.56 5.37
CA ARG A 19 7.44 4.43 5.28
C ARG A 19 7.12 5.66 4.44
N PHE A 20 7.52 6.84 4.91
CA PHE A 20 7.37 8.10 4.19
C PHE A 20 8.76 8.70 3.90
N GLY A 21 9.09 8.80 2.62
CA GLY A 21 10.26 9.51 2.11
C GLY A 21 9.92 10.95 1.70
N THR A 22 10.83 11.58 0.95
CA THR A 22 10.64 12.97 0.49
C THR A 22 9.59 13.09 -0.62
N LYS A 23 9.58 12.16 -1.57
CA LYS A 23 8.68 12.15 -2.75
C LYS A 23 7.90 10.85 -2.89
N SER A 24 8.07 9.91 -1.98
CA SER A 24 7.47 8.58 -2.09
C SER A 24 7.13 7.97 -0.75
N PHE A 25 6.19 7.03 -0.74
CA PHE A 25 5.83 6.25 0.44
C PHE A 25 5.64 4.79 0.07
N ASP A 26 5.78 3.92 1.06
CA ASP A 26 5.59 2.48 0.89
C ASP A 26 4.18 2.10 1.31
N LEU A 27 3.52 1.27 0.51
CA LEU A 27 2.33 0.52 0.92
C LEU A 27 2.74 -0.93 1.17
N THR A 28 2.36 -1.45 2.34
CA THR A 28 2.50 -2.87 2.70
C THR A 28 1.13 -3.51 2.70
N TYR A 29 1.06 -4.72 2.14
CA TYR A 29 -0.17 -5.47 1.98
C TYR A 29 -0.04 -6.83 2.67
N GLU A 30 -1.08 -7.23 3.38
CA GLU A 30 -1.24 -8.59 3.89
C GLU A 30 -2.52 -9.16 3.28
N LEU A 31 -2.40 -10.35 2.71
CA LEU A 31 -3.50 -11.02 2.02
C LEU A 31 -3.82 -12.31 2.75
N GLY A 32 -5.10 -12.52 3.04
CA GLY A 32 -5.61 -13.72 3.69
C GLY A 32 -6.81 -14.32 2.96
N VAL A 33 -7.03 -15.63 3.16
CA VAL A 33 -8.24 -16.34 2.76
C VAL A 33 -8.70 -17.12 3.99
N ASP A 34 -9.96 -16.94 4.41
CA ASP A 34 -10.53 -17.59 5.59
C ASP A 34 -9.65 -17.41 6.86
N GLY A 35 -9.05 -16.22 7.02
CA GLY A 35 -8.14 -15.89 8.12
C GLY A 35 -6.69 -16.41 7.99
N GLU A 36 -6.38 -17.20 6.96
CA GLU A 36 -5.04 -17.75 6.74
C GLU A 36 -4.22 -16.90 5.76
N PRO A 37 -2.96 -16.54 6.09
CA PRO A 37 -2.15 -15.65 5.26
C PRO A 37 -1.65 -16.32 3.98
N VAL A 38 -2.05 -15.79 2.82
CA VAL A 38 -1.70 -16.33 1.50
C VAL A 38 -0.57 -15.56 0.81
N ALA A 39 -0.42 -14.27 1.11
CA ALA A 39 0.68 -13.46 0.59
C ALA A 39 0.94 -12.21 1.46
N GLU A 40 2.17 -11.72 1.34
CA GLU A 40 2.52 -10.35 1.72
C GLU A 40 3.08 -9.68 0.46
N ALA A 41 2.85 -8.38 0.35
CA ALA A 41 3.37 -7.58 -0.75
C ALA A 41 3.77 -6.18 -0.29
N LYS A 42 4.55 -5.52 -1.14
CA LYS A 42 4.97 -4.14 -0.95
C LYS A 42 4.98 -3.43 -2.29
N SER A 43 4.50 -2.19 -2.31
CA SER A 43 4.66 -1.27 -3.43
C SER A 43 5.25 0.05 -2.94
N VAL A 44 5.86 0.79 -3.85
CA VAL A 44 6.40 2.13 -3.60
C VAL A 44 5.64 3.11 -4.48
N GLN A 45 4.97 4.06 -3.85
CA GLN A 45 4.17 5.09 -4.51
C GLN A 45 4.95 6.39 -4.56
N VAL A 46 5.04 7.00 -5.73
CA VAL A 46 5.71 8.30 -5.95
C VAL A 46 4.67 9.39 -6.09
N ALA A 47 4.79 10.47 -5.31
CA ALA A 47 4.03 11.69 -5.52
C ALA A 47 4.51 12.36 -6.80
N TYR A 48 3.58 12.56 -7.75
CA TYR A 48 3.92 12.96 -9.11
C TYR A 48 3.01 14.08 -9.58
N ASP A 49 3.61 15.15 -10.11
CA ASP A 49 2.89 16.24 -10.77
C ASP A 49 2.72 15.87 -12.25
N TYR A 50 1.51 15.50 -12.64
CA TYR A 50 1.20 15.13 -14.02
C TYR A 50 1.17 16.31 -14.99
N GLY A 51 0.97 17.54 -14.51
CA GLY A 51 1.00 18.76 -15.33
C GLY A 51 2.43 19.12 -15.74
N ARG A 52 3.36 19.05 -14.78
CA ARG A 52 4.81 19.24 -15.03
C ARG A 52 5.53 17.98 -15.49
N ARG A 53 4.89 16.82 -15.36
CA ARG A 53 5.44 15.50 -15.69
C ARG A 53 6.72 15.19 -14.92
N GLU A 54 6.71 15.45 -13.62
CA GLU A 54 7.87 15.21 -12.75
C GLU A 54 7.49 14.77 -11.32
N PRO A 55 8.36 14.06 -10.60
CA PRO A 55 8.14 13.73 -9.19
C PRO A 55 8.19 14.97 -8.29
N MET A 56 7.18 15.12 -7.44
CA MET A 56 7.04 16.23 -6.50
C MET A 56 7.25 15.77 -5.04
N PRO A 57 7.59 16.69 -4.11
CA PRO A 57 7.55 16.38 -2.69
C PRO A 57 6.19 15.85 -2.27
N LEU A 58 6.19 14.90 -1.34
CA LEU A 58 4.96 14.39 -0.73
C LEU A 58 4.22 15.52 -0.02
N PRO A 59 2.95 15.80 -0.36
CA PRO A 59 2.14 16.76 0.38
C PRO A 59 2.00 16.34 1.85
N PRO A 60 2.25 17.24 2.83
CA PRO A 60 2.16 16.90 4.26
C PRO A 60 0.80 16.31 4.65
N GLU A 61 -0.27 16.84 4.09
CA GLU A 61 -1.65 16.39 4.33
C GLU A 61 -1.90 14.93 3.92
N TRP A 62 -1.13 14.38 2.96
CA TRP A 62 -1.23 12.97 2.58
C TRP A 62 -0.64 12.10 3.67
N ARG A 63 0.51 12.49 4.22
CA ARG A 63 1.14 11.77 5.33
C ARG A 63 0.18 11.67 6.51
N ASP A 64 -0.43 12.79 6.89
CA ASP A 64 -1.36 12.84 8.01
C ASP A 64 -2.53 11.88 7.80
N LYS A 65 -3.22 11.99 6.64
CA LYS A 65 -4.35 11.12 6.31
C LYS A 65 -3.98 9.64 6.19
N LEU A 66 -2.80 9.31 5.65
CA LEU A 66 -2.38 7.92 5.46
C LEU A 66 -1.97 7.27 6.79
N THR A 67 -1.50 8.06 7.76
CA THR A 67 -1.14 7.54 9.10
C THR A 67 -2.33 7.30 10.02
N THR A 68 -3.52 7.83 9.71
CA THR A 68 -4.72 7.59 10.53
C THR A 68 -5.45 6.30 10.19
N ILE A 69 -5.08 5.64 9.08
CA ILE A 69 -5.63 4.33 8.72
C ILE A 69 -4.98 3.29 9.64
N ALA A 70 -5.78 2.71 10.53
CA ALA A 70 -5.32 1.64 11.41
C ALA A 70 -4.88 0.42 10.59
N ALA A 71 -3.85 -0.27 11.10
CA ALA A 71 -3.43 -1.58 10.60
C ALA A 71 -4.43 -2.65 11.03
#